data_AF-A0A285NNL1-F1
#
_entry.id   AF-A0A285NNL1-F1
#
_cell.length_a   1.000
_cell.length_b   1.000
_cell.length_c   1.000
_cell.angle_alpha   90.00
_cell.angle_beta   90.00
_cell.angle_gamma   90.00
#
_symmetry.space_group_name_H-M   'P 1'
#
loop_
_entity.id
_entity.type
_entity.pdbx_description
1 polymer ?
#
loop_
_entity_poly.entity_id
_entity_poly.type
_entity_poly.pdbx_seq_one_letter_code
_entity_poly.pdbx_strand_id
1 'polypeptide(L)'
;MIKPLLATACLILATLLALALWPTRTPPLQAPAELSSSHWRAQGQYLAVAGNCGGCHTAHGGQPFAGGLGLPTPIGTVYSTNITPNRQHGIGAYSLEDFNRALRHGIAADGHSLYPAMPYPSYAHLSDEDVIALYAYFMQGVAPVEQANRANDVPWPLSMRWPLAVWRKWFMTAD
;
A
#
# COMPACT_ATOMS: atom_id res chain seq x y z
N MET A 1 25.81 -0.88 36.67
CA MET A 1 25.47 0.03 35.56
C MET A 1 24.83 -0.68 34.35
N ILE A 2 25.10 -1.96 34.07
CA ILE A 2 24.52 -2.68 32.91
C ILE A 2 23.02 -3.00 33.05
N LYS A 3 22.55 -3.35 34.26
CA LYS A 3 21.13 -3.66 34.55
C LYS A 3 20.14 -2.52 34.23
N PRO A 4 20.38 -1.26 34.63
CA PRO A 4 19.45 -0.17 34.28
C PRO A 4 19.41 0.11 32.77
N LEU A 5 20.53 0.02 32.07
CA LEU A 5 20.58 0.19 30.60
C LEU A 5 19.74 -0.86 29.86
N LEU A 6 19.84 -2.13 30.28
CA LEU A 6 19.03 -3.21 29.71
C LEU A 6 17.53 -3.01 29.97
N ALA A 7 17.17 -2.60 31.19
CA ALA A 7 15.77 -2.33 31.54
C ALA A 7 15.18 -1.19 30.68
N THR A 8 15.93 -0.10 30.49
CA THR A 8 15.51 1.01 29.63
C THR A 8 15.37 0.58 28.16
N ALA A 9 16.31 -0.20 27.62
CA ALA A 9 16.24 -0.69 26.24
C ALA A 9 15.00 -1.58 26.01
N CYS A 10 14.70 -2.49 26.96
CA CYS A 10 13.51 -3.33 26.89
C CYS A 10 12.21 -2.50 26.95
N LEU A 11 12.16 -1.46 27.79
CA LEU A 11 10.97 -0.61 27.89
C LEU A 11 10.73 0.19 26.61
N ILE A 12 11.79 0.72 25.99
CA ILE A 12 11.71 1.41 24.69
C ILE A 12 11.20 0.44 23.63
N LEU A 13 11.79 -0.74 23.52
CA LEU A 13 11.36 -1.74 22.54
C LEU A 13 9.91 -2.16 22.75
N ALA A 14 9.49 -2.41 24.00
CA ALA A 14 8.11 -2.75 24.33
C ALA A 14 7.14 -1.64 23.93
N THR A 15 7.51 -0.37 24.18
CA THR A 15 6.71 0.80 23.80
C THR A 15 6.60 0.92 22.28
N LEU A 16 7.69 0.74 21.55
CA LEU A 16 7.71 0.80 20.09
C LEU A 16 6.90 -0.33 19.46
N LEU A 17 6.99 -1.55 20.02
CA LEU A 17 6.18 -2.69 19.56
C LEU A 17 4.70 -2.48 19.87
N ALA A 18 4.36 -1.98 21.06
CA ALA A 18 2.99 -1.61 21.40
C ALA A 18 2.45 -0.55 20.43
N LEU A 19 3.26 0.47 20.12
CA LEU A 19 2.92 1.48 19.13
C LEU A 19 2.78 0.86 17.73
N ALA A 20 3.66 -0.05 17.31
CA ALA A 20 3.59 -0.69 16.00
C ALA A 20 2.31 -1.53 15.84
N LEU A 21 1.97 -2.31 16.86
CA LEU A 21 0.85 -3.25 16.87
C LEU A 21 -0.51 -2.57 17.14
N TRP A 22 -0.51 -1.35 17.68
CA TRP A 22 -1.76 -0.61 17.89
C TRP A 22 -2.49 -0.41 16.56
N PRO A 23 -3.79 -0.72 16.45
CA PRO A 23 -4.51 -0.58 15.18
C PRO A 23 -4.56 0.89 14.74
N THR A 24 -4.28 1.14 13.46
CA THR A 24 -4.47 2.46 12.84
C THR A 24 -5.91 2.54 12.39
N ARG A 25 -6.70 3.47 12.95
CA ARG A 25 -8.08 3.69 12.53
C ARG A 25 -8.07 4.55 11.26
N THR A 26 -8.75 4.09 10.24
CA THR A 26 -8.97 4.82 8.99
C THR A 26 -10.46 5.08 8.84
N PRO A 27 -10.89 6.30 8.47
CA PRO A 27 -12.30 6.56 8.20
C PRO A 27 -12.83 5.58 7.14
N PRO A 28 -13.99 4.93 7.37
CA PRO A 28 -14.56 4.03 6.38
C PRO A 28 -15.06 4.83 5.18
N LEU A 29 -14.81 4.33 3.97
CA LEU A 29 -15.39 4.87 2.75
C LEU A 29 -16.67 4.10 2.40
N GLN A 30 -17.70 4.83 2.01
CA GLN A 30 -18.94 4.24 1.52
C GLN A 30 -18.89 4.19 -0.01
N ALA A 31 -19.00 2.98 -0.56
CA ALA A 31 -19.13 2.83 -2.00
C ALA A 31 -20.50 3.39 -2.47
N PRO A 32 -20.54 4.24 -3.50
CA PRO A 32 -21.79 4.69 -4.09
C PRO A 32 -22.54 3.51 -4.73
N ALA A 33 -23.87 3.57 -4.76
CA ALA A 33 -24.71 2.54 -5.36
C ALA A 33 -24.33 2.24 -6.82
N GLU A 34 -23.90 3.27 -7.55
CA GLU A 34 -23.52 3.20 -8.97
C GLU A 34 -22.00 3.15 -9.17
N LEU A 35 -21.25 2.46 -8.29
CA LEU A 35 -19.78 2.32 -8.38
C LEU A 35 -19.32 1.81 -9.76
N SER A 36 -20.15 0.99 -10.42
CA SER A 36 -19.86 0.43 -11.75
C SER A 36 -20.20 1.35 -12.93
N SER A 37 -20.69 2.56 -12.68
CA SER A 37 -20.99 3.52 -13.72
C SER A 37 -19.73 3.86 -14.55
N SER A 38 -19.94 4.20 -15.82
CA SER A 38 -18.85 4.62 -16.72
C SER A 38 -18.11 5.85 -16.21
N HIS A 39 -18.80 6.72 -15.45
CA HIS A 39 -18.23 7.91 -14.83
C HIS A 39 -17.07 7.58 -13.89
N TRP A 40 -17.27 6.69 -12.91
CA TRP A 40 -16.21 6.33 -11.95
C TRP A 40 -15.03 5.65 -12.63
N ARG A 41 -15.29 4.77 -13.61
CA ARG A 41 -14.21 4.10 -14.36
C ARG A 41 -13.39 5.08 -15.20
N ALA A 42 -14.03 6.04 -15.85
CA ALA A 42 -13.34 7.05 -16.65
C ALA A 42 -12.49 7.99 -15.79
N GLN A 43 -13.04 8.47 -14.67
CA GLN A 43 -12.31 9.28 -13.69
C GLN A 43 -11.13 8.49 -13.10
N GLY A 44 -11.37 7.24 -12.69
CA GLY A 44 -10.34 6.37 -12.14
C GLY A 44 -9.22 6.06 -13.13
N GLN A 45 -9.55 5.85 -14.41
CA GLN A 45 -8.57 5.69 -15.47
C GLN A 45 -7.70 6.95 -15.62
N TYR A 46 -8.33 8.13 -15.64
CA TYR A 46 -7.62 9.41 -15.71
C TYR A 46 -6.65 9.57 -14.53
N LEU A 47 -7.13 9.33 -13.31
CA LEU A 47 -6.32 9.41 -12.09
C LEU A 47 -5.17 8.38 -12.09
N ALA A 48 -5.41 7.17 -12.57
CA ALA A 48 -4.38 6.13 -12.64
C ALA A 48 -3.24 6.52 -13.60
N VAL A 49 -3.55 7.24 -14.67
CA VAL A 49 -2.56 7.83 -15.59
C VAL A 49 -1.85 9.01 -14.92
N ALA A 50 -2.61 9.95 -14.32
CA ALA A 50 -2.05 11.13 -13.68
C ALA A 50 -1.13 10.79 -12.50
N GLY A 51 -1.49 9.77 -11.70
CA GLY A 51 -0.70 9.23 -10.60
C GLY A 51 0.41 8.27 -11.03
N ASN A 52 0.59 8.05 -12.34
CA ASN A 52 1.58 7.15 -12.94
C ASN A 52 1.54 5.72 -12.36
N CYS A 53 0.36 5.19 -12.03
CA CYS A 53 0.22 3.85 -11.45
C CYS A 53 0.82 2.78 -12.36
N GLY A 54 0.60 2.91 -13.68
CA GLY A 54 1.13 1.99 -14.68
C GLY A 54 2.65 2.01 -14.77
N GLY A 55 3.28 3.19 -14.60
CA GLY A 55 4.73 3.32 -14.63
C GLY A 55 5.44 2.62 -13.47
N CYS A 56 4.80 2.53 -12.30
CA CYS A 56 5.35 1.82 -11.14
C CYS A 56 4.93 0.35 -11.09
N HIS A 57 3.68 0.04 -11.47
CA HIS A 57 3.10 -1.31 -11.35
C HIS A 57 3.18 -2.13 -12.64
N THR A 58 4.08 -1.81 -13.57
CA THR A 58 4.29 -2.61 -14.78
C THR A 58 5.79 -2.86 -14.98
N ALA A 59 6.21 -4.12 -14.98
CA ALA A 59 7.57 -4.49 -15.33
C ALA A 59 7.87 -4.20 -16.82
N HIS A 60 9.15 -4.05 -17.18
CA HIS A 60 9.56 -3.92 -18.58
C HIS A 60 9.14 -5.17 -19.38
N GLY A 61 8.34 -4.97 -20.43
CA GLY A 61 7.76 -6.07 -21.22
C GLY A 61 6.67 -6.88 -20.50
N GLY A 62 6.27 -6.45 -19.29
CA GLY A 62 5.22 -7.09 -18.50
C GLY A 62 3.81 -6.63 -18.89
N GLN A 63 2.82 -7.30 -18.31
CA GLN A 63 1.42 -6.92 -18.48
C GLN A 63 1.09 -5.67 -17.66
N PRO A 64 0.22 -4.76 -18.16
CA PRO A 64 -0.16 -3.55 -17.44
C PRO A 64 -0.61 -3.84 -16.01
N PHE A 65 -0.08 -3.10 -15.04
CA PHE A 65 -0.45 -3.16 -13.61
C PHE A 65 -0.17 -4.48 -12.89
N ALA A 66 0.52 -5.44 -13.54
CA ALA A 66 0.81 -6.76 -12.99
C ALA A 66 1.99 -6.78 -11.99
N GLY A 67 2.58 -5.63 -11.68
CA GLY A 67 3.72 -5.48 -10.78
C GLY A 67 5.03 -5.98 -11.39
N GLY A 68 6.00 -6.26 -10.51
CA GLY A 68 7.29 -6.84 -10.86
C GLY A 68 8.36 -5.84 -11.27
N LEU A 69 8.07 -4.53 -11.28
CA LEU A 69 9.09 -3.51 -11.51
C LEU A 69 9.99 -3.42 -10.27
N GLY A 70 11.30 -3.59 -10.46
CA GLY A 70 12.28 -3.48 -9.39
C GLY A 70 12.73 -2.03 -9.18
N LEU A 71 12.64 -1.55 -7.95
CA LEU A 71 13.19 -0.29 -7.47
C LEU A 71 14.44 -0.58 -6.63
N PRO A 72 15.66 -0.34 -7.15
CA PRO A 72 16.88 -0.54 -6.37
C PRO A 72 16.95 0.46 -5.21
N THR A 73 17.31 -0.04 -4.03
CA THR A 73 17.57 0.78 -2.84
C THR A 73 18.92 0.39 -2.22
N PRO A 74 19.51 1.22 -1.33
CA PRO A 74 20.77 0.88 -0.65
C PRO A 74 20.71 -0.41 0.19
N ILE A 75 19.50 -0.89 0.52
CA ILE A 75 19.26 -2.05 1.38
C ILE A 75 18.67 -3.24 0.62
N GLY A 76 18.69 -3.22 -0.72
CA GLY A 76 18.12 -4.26 -1.57
C GLY A 76 17.03 -3.73 -2.51
N THR A 77 16.62 -4.54 -3.47
CA THR A 77 15.58 -4.16 -4.43
C THR A 77 14.18 -4.39 -3.86
N VAL A 78 13.31 -3.39 -3.97
CA VAL A 78 11.88 -3.51 -3.68
C VAL A 78 11.13 -3.67 -4.99
N TYR A 79 10.20 -4.63 -5.07
CA TYR A 79 9.41 -4.88 -6.28
C TYR A 79 7.98 -4.37 -6.11
N SER A 80 7.44 -3.76 -7.17
CA SER A 80 6.03 -3.36 -7.21
C SER A 80 5.12 -4.59 -7.24
N THR A 81 3.93 -4.44 -6.69
CA THR A 81 2.92 -5.50 -6.61
C THR A 81 1.96 -5.47 -7.79
N ASN A 82 1.31 -6.59 -8.07
CA ASN A 82 0.19 -6.69 -8.97
C ASN A 82 -1.03 -5.98 -8.35
N ILE A 83 -1.56 -4.97 -9.04
CA ILE A 83 -2.75 -4.20 -8.63
C ILE A 83 -3.92 -4.40 -9.59
N THR A 84 -3.88 -5.46 -10.41
CA THR A 84 -5.02 -5.89 -11.22
C THR A 84 -6.11 -6.52 -10.35
N PRO A 85 -7.36 -6.69 -10.83
CA PRO A 85 -8.44 -7.29 -10.04
C PRO A 85 -8.33 -8.83 -9.94
N ASN A 86 -7.16 -9.41 -10.22
CA ASN A 86 -6.95 -10.82 -9.97
C ASN A 86 -7.07 -11.12 -8.46
N ARG A 87 -7.91 -12.11 -8.10
CA ARG A 87 -8.22 -12.43 -6.68
C ARG A 87 -7.08 -13.11 -5.94
N GLN A 88 -6.19 -13.82 -6.64
CA GLN A 88 -5.13 -14.61 -6.02
C GLN A 88 -3.81 -13.85 -5.94
N HIS A 89 -3.50 -13.08 -6.99
CA HIS A 89 -2.21 -12.45 -7.17
C HIS A 89 -2.27 -10.91 -7.13
N GLY A 90 -3.43 -10.32 -7.43
CA GLY A 90 -3.66 -8.88 -7.43
C GLY A 90 -4.48 -8.42 -6.23
N ILE A 91 -5.21 -7.31 -6.41
CA ILE A 91 -6.08 -6.71 -5.40
C ILE A 91 -7.55 -7.15 -5.50
N GLY A 92 -7.84 -8.23 -6.25
CA GLY A 92 -9.23 -8.66 -6.50
C GLY A 92 -10.03 -9.07 -5.26
N ALA A 93 -9.37 -9.26 -4.12
CA ALA A 93 -10.00 -9.54 -2.83
C ALA A 93 -10.05 -8.31 -1.90
N TYR A 94 -9.47 -7.18 -2.30
CA TYR A 94 -9.50 -5.95 -1.51
C TYR A 94 -10.90 -5.38 -1.50
N SER A 95 -11.37 -4.97 -0.33
CA SER A 95 -12.51 -4.06 -0.23
C SER A 95 -12.09 -2.62 -0.61
N LEU A 96 -13.07 -1.73 -0.78
CA LEU A 96 -12.79 -0.30 -0.93
C LEU A 96 -12.00 0.25 0.28
N GLU A 97 -12.28 -0.25 1.49
CA GLU A 97 -11.56 0.14 2.70
C GLU A 97 -10.11 -0.35 2.70
N ASP A 98 -9.87 -1.58 2.25
CA ASP A 98 -8.50 -2.10 2.09
C ASP A 98 -7.71 -1.33 1.05
N PHE A 99 -8.35 -0.97 -0.07
CA PHE A 99 -7.75 -0.15 -1.11
C PHE A 99 -7.41 1.24 -0.57
N ASN A 100 -8.33 1.89 0.14
CA ASN A 100 -8.10 3.18 0.78
C ASN A 100 -6.92 3.11 1.77
N ARG A 101 -6.91 2.10 2.64
CA ARG A 101 -5.82 1.83 3.59
C ARG A 101 -4.48 1.64 2.91
N ALA A 102 -4.43 0.89 1.81
CA ALA A 102 -3.18 0.68 1.08
C ALA A 102 -2.70 1.96 0.41
N LEU A 103 -3.60 2.67 -0.27
CA LEU A 103 -3.30 3.84 -1.07
C LEU A 103 -2.95 5.08 -0.23
N ARG A 104 -3.83 5.46 0.71
CA ARG A 104 -3.70 6.68 1.51
C ARG A 104 -2.93 6.48 2.81
N HIS A 105 -2.86 5.25 3.32
CA HIS A 105 -2.26 4.97 4.63
C HIS A 105 -1.13 3.93 4.60
N GLY A 106 -0.73 3.41 3.44
CA GLY A 106 0.37 2.45 3.37
C GLY A 106 0.16 1.20 4.23
N ILE A 107 -1.08 0.73 4.38
CA ILE A 107 -1.46 -0.48 5.12
C ILE A 107 -2.05 -1.49 4.13
N ALA A 108 -1.40 -2.62 3.94
CA ALA A 108 -1.94 -3.71 3.10
C ALA A 108 -3.21 -4.33 3.71
N ALA A 109 -3.93 -5.13 2.93
CA ALA A 109 -5.16 -5.79 3.40
C ALA A 109 -4.94 -6.70 4.63
N ASP A 110 -3.78 -7.36 4.71
CA ASP A 110 -3.37 -8.18 5.87
C ASP A 110 -2.85 -7.36 7.07
N GLY A 111 -2.82 -6.03 6.95
CA GLY A 111 -2.41 -5.09 8.00
C GLY A 111 -0.93 -4.73 8.04
N HIS A 112 -0.06 -5.34 7.24
CA HIS A 112 1.36 -4.97 7.26
C HIS A 112 1.61 -3.60 6.63
N SER A 113 2.66 -2.91 7.09
CA SER A 113 3.09 -1.63 6.52
C SER A 113 3.79 -1.82 5.18
N LEU A 114 3.32 -1.10 4.16
CA LEU A 114 3.96 -1.03 2.86
C LEU A 114 5.33 -0.34 2.98
N TYR A 115 6.24 -0.65 2.06
CA TYR A 115 7.47 0.12 1.95
C TYR A 115 7.13 1.51 1.41
N PRO A 116 7.77 2.59 1.92
CA PRO A 116 7.58 3.95 1.39
C PRO A 116 8.03 4.13 -0.09
N ALA A 117 8.59 3.08 -0.70
CA ALA A 117 8.76 2.98 -2.14
C ALA A 117 7.46 3.18 -2.91
N MET A 118 6.32 2.73 -2.36
CA MET A 118 5.02 3.23 -2.77
C MET A 118 4.79 4.58 -2.08
N PRO A 119 4.65 5.70 -2.80
CA PRO A 119 4.62 7.04 -2.23
C PRO A 119 3.23 7.36 -1.63
N TYR A 120 2.71 6.52 -0.75
CA TYR A 120 1.43 6.72 -0.07
C TYR A 120 1.28 8.07 0.66
N PRO A 121 2.34 8.74 1.18
CA PRO A 121 2.17 10.09 1.73
C PRO A 121 1.73 11.11 0.67
N SER A 122 2.15 10.93 -0.58
CA SER A 122 1.74 11.78 -1.70
C SER A 122 0.28 11.54 -2.12
N TYR A 123 -0.29 10.38 -1.78
CA TYR A 123 -1.68 10.03 -2.07
C TYR A 123 -2.61 10.30 -0.89
N ALA A 124 -2.09 10.61 0.30
CA ALA A 124 -2.87 10.76 1.53
C ALA A 124 -4.01 11.81 1.44
N HIS A 125 -3.83 12.81 0.57
CA HIS A 125 -4.78 13.91 0.35
C HIS A 125 -5.72 13.72 -0.84
N LEU A 126 -5.72 12.55 -1.49
CA LEU A 126 -6.76 12.23 -2.48
C LEU A 126 -8.13 12.32 -1.80
N SER A 127 -9.10 12.90 -2.51
CA SER A 127 -10.48 12.94 -2.04
C SER A 127 -11.05 11.52 -1.97
N ASP A 128 -12.12 11.37 -1.19
CA ASP A 128 -12.80 10.08 -1.09
C ASP A 128 -13.36 9.66 -2.46
N GLU A 129 -13.86 10.61 -3.25
CA GLU A 129 -14.32 10.38 -4.62
C GLU A 129 -13.20 9.89 -5.54
N ASP A 130 -12.00 10.45 -5.44
CA ASP A 130 -10.86 10.03 -6.25
C ASP A 130 -10.39 8.62 -5.90
N VAL A 131 -10.40 8.27 -4.60
CA VAL A 131 -10.10 6.89 -4.15
C VAL A 131 -11.16 5.91 -4.66
N ILE A 132 -12.44 6.28 -4.57
CA ILE A 132 -13.56 5.49 -5.09
C ILE A 132 -13.43 5.28 -6.61
N ALA A 133 -13.08 6.34 -7.35
CA ALA A 133 -12.89 6.28 -8.79
C ALA A 133 -11.73 5.34 -9.17
N LEU A 134 -10.57 5.50 -8.52
CA LEU A 134 -9.42 4.62 -8.72
C LEU A 134 -9.78 3.16 -8.43
N TYR A 135 -10.47 2.90 -7.31
CA TYR A 135 -10.93 1.55 -6.97
C TYR A 135 -11.87 0.98 -8.03
N ALA A 136 -12.86 1.75 -8.49
CA ALA A 136 -13.76 1.33 -9.57
C ALA A 136 -13.00 0.99 -10.86
N TYR A 137 -12.01 1.80 -11.24
CA TYR A 137 -11.19 1.54 -12.41
C TYR A 137 -10.35 0.27 -12.26
N PHE A 138 -9.64 0.06 -11.15
CA PHE A 138 -8.86 -1.18 -10.99
C PHE A 138 -9.74 -2.42 -10.88
N MET A 139 -10.91 -2.32 -10.24
CA MET A 139 -11.78 -3.47 -10.05
C MET A 139 -12.60 -3.85 -11.29
N GLN A 140 -12.85 -2.91 -12.20
CA GLN A 140 -13.83 -3.09 -13.29
C GLN A 140 -13.36 -2.58 -14.66
N GLY A 141 -12.29 -1.79 -14.70
CA GLY A 141 -11.68 -1.24 -15.92
C GLY A 141 -10.37 -1.90 -16.33
N VAL A 142 -9.71 -2.62 -15.42
CA VAL A 142 -8.43 -3.31 -15.65
C VAL A 142 -8.66 -4.81 -15.84
N ALA A 143 -7.98 -5.40 -16.82
CA ALA A 143 -8.01 -6.85 -17.02
C ALA A 143 -7.23 -7.57 -15.90
N PRO A 144 -7.75 -8.66 -15.32
CA PRO A 144 -7.03 -9.43 -14.31
C PRO A 144 -5.80 -10.11 -14.93
N VAL A 145 -4.67 -10.07 -14.22
CA VAL A 145 -3.44 -10.75 -14.65
C VAL A 145 -3.00 -11.76 -13.58
N GLU A 146 -2.79 -12.99 -14.00
CA GLU A 146 -2.29 -14.10 -13.16
C GLU A 146 -0.76 -14.04 -13.02
N GLN A 147 -0.26 -12.99 -12.36
CA GLN A 147 1.16 -12.81 -12.09
C GLN A 147 1.41 -12.65 -10.59
N ALA A 148 2.08 -13.64 -10.00
CA ALA A 148 2.47 -13.60 -8.60
C ALA A 148 3.45 -12.46 -8.31
N ASN A 149 3.31 -11.84 -7.13
CA ASN A 149 4.24 -10.83 -6.66
C ASN A 149 5.63 -11.42 -6.41
N ARG A 150 6.66 -10.68 -6.80
CA ARG A 150 8.05 -11.02 -6.46
C ARG A 150 8.37 -10.54 -5.05
N ALA A 151 9.05 -11.37 -4.27
CA ALA A 151 9.55 -10.99 -2.95
C ALA A 151 10.66 -9.93 -3.06
N ASN A 152 10.75 -9.06 -2.07
CA ASN A 152 11.80 -8.03 -2.00
C ASN A 152 13.14 -8.64 -1.60
N ASP A 153 14.23 -8.07 -2.11
CA ASP A 153 15.61 -8.54 -1.85
C ASP A 153 16.20 -7.89 -0.58
N VAL A 154 15.37 -7.27 0.27
CA VAL A 154 15.80 -6.62 1.51
C VAL A 154 16.13 -7.70 2.56
N PRO A 155 17.38 -7.77 3.06
CA PRO A 155 17.77 -8.81 4.00
C PRO A 155 17.19 -8.55 5.39
N TRP A 156 17.00 -9.62 6.16
CA TRP A 156 16.78 -9.50 7.59
C TRP A 156 18.04 -8.91 8.27
N PRO A 157 17.92 -8.00 9.26
CA PRO A 157 16.71 -7.52 9.94
C PRO A 157 15.98 -6.35 9.28
N LEU A 158 16.50 -5.80 8.18
CA LEU A 158 15.97 -4.59 7.54
C LEU A 158 14.60 -4.81 6.87
N SER A 159 14.22 -6.06 6.61
CA SER A 159 12.91 -6.44 6.06
C SER A 159 11.77 -6.51 7.09
N MET A 160 12.05 -6.28 8.38
CA MET A 160 11.00 -6.23 9.41
C MET A 160 10.00 -5.11 9.12
N ARG A 161 8.70 -5.41 9.20
CA ARG A 161 7.63 -4.44 8.90
C ARG A 161 7.21 -3.57 10.08
N TRP A 162 7.43 -4.01 11.32
CA TRP A 162 7.00 -3.26 12.50
C TRP A 162 7.67 -1.87 12.65
N PRO A 163 8.96 -1.66 12.30
CA PRO A 163 9.55 -0.32 12.36
C PRO A 163 8.91 0.64 11.36
N LEU A 164 8.46 0.13 10.20
CA LEU A 164 7.74 0.93 9.21
C LEU A 164 6.38 1.37 9.72
N ALA A 165 5.70 0.56 10.54
CA ALA A 165 4.44 0.94 11.18
C ALA A 165 4.63 2.12 12.13
N VAL A 166 5.73 2.12 12.89
CA VAL A 166 6.12 3.22 13.77
C VAL A 166 6.48 4.46 12.96
N TRP A 167 7.33 4.33 11.94
CA TRP A 167 7.70 5.42 11.04
C TRP A 167 6.47 6.08 10.43
N ARG A 168 5.57 5.27 9.86
CA ARG A 168 4.31 5.73 9.28
C ARG A 168 3.50 6.58 10.27
N LYS A 169 3.34 6.11 11.51
CA LYS A 169 2.53 6.81 12.53
C LYS A 169 3.13 8.13 12.99
N TRP A 170 4.45 8.30 12.89
CA TRP A 170 5.09 9.56 13.22
C TRP A 170 5.05 10.58 12.09
N PHE A 171 5.15 10.12 10.84
CA PHE A 171 5.33 11.01 9.69
C PHE A 171 4.08 11.17 8.81
N MET A 172 3.06 10.33 8.98
CA MET A 172 1.75 10.57 8.38
C MET A 172 0.87 11.31 9.39
N THR A 173 0.59 12.59 9.13
CA THR A 173 -0.43 13.31 9.88
C THR A 173 -1.80 12.76 9.49
N ALA A 174 -2.59 12.43 10.51
CA ALA A 174 -4.01 12.18 10.34
C ALA A 174 -4.68 13.56 10.24
N ASP A 175 -4.71 14.12 9.03
CA ASP A 175 -5.54 15.29 8.72
C ASP A 175 -6.92 14.82 8.24
#